data_AF-A0A931A7V7-F1
#
_entry.id   AF-A0A931A7V7-F1
#
_cell.length_a   1.000
_cell.length_b   1.000
_cell.length_c   1.000
_cell.angle_alpha   90.00
_cell.angle_beta   90.00
_cell.angle_gamma   90.00
#
_symmetry.space_group_name_H-M   'P 1'
#
loop_
_entity.id
_entity.type
_entity.pdbx_description
1 polymer ?
#
loop_
_entity_poly.entity_id
_entity_poly.type
_entity_poly.pdbx_seq_one_letter_code
_entity_poly.pdbx_strand_id
1 'polypeptide(L)'
;MINDEYFLAALRLAAGTDPIPGHVSAAARDVYGLRVPGAVTAAPAECPAIRAGSGSRGDDGSHLVRFVAAGLTFDLEVTVGDGLIDVAGHVFPYPGEGALVDVRTPHLTLTRRIAHNGHFIATGLPPGWLSVVCHRPGYAPVQTRWVRIRP
;
A
#
# COMPACT_ATOMS: atom_id res chain seq x y z
N MET A 1 45.37 -33.10 2.55
CA MET A 1 43.94 -32.88 2.79
C MET A 1 43.81 -31.42 3.15
N ILE A 2 43.28 -30.57 2.25
CA ILE A 2 43.02 -29.18 2.62
C ILE A 2 41.93 -29.21 3.69
N ASN A 3 42.09 -28.43 4.74
CA ASN A 3 41.10 -28.35 5.80
C ASN A 3 39.92 -27.50 5.27
N ASP A 4 38.74 -28.11 5.14
CA ASP A 4 37.54 -27.50 4.55
C ASP A 4 37.16 -26.16 5.21
N GLU A 5 37.43 -25.99 6.50
CA GLU A 5 37.25 -24.74 7.23
C GLU A 5 38.11 -23.60 6.65
N TYR A 6 39.37 -23.89 6.35
CA TYR A 6 40.29 -22.90 5.77
C TYR A 6 39.91 -22.56 4.33
N PHE A 7 39.41 -23.54 3.58
CA PHE A 7 38.93 -23.31 2.22
C PHE A 7 37.68 -22.42 2.21
N LEU A 8 36.71 -22.68 3.09
CA LEU A 8 35.51 -21.84 3.25
C LEU A 8 35.84 -20.43 3.76
N ALA A 9 36.79 -20.29 4.68
CA ALA A 9 37.26 -18.99 5.14
C ALA A 9 37.95 -18.20 4.01
N ALA A 10 38.80 -18.85 3.21
CA ALA A 10 39.46 -18.25 2.05
C ALA A 10 38.45 -17.84 0.97
N LEU A 11 37.41 -18.64 0.73
CA LEU A 11 36.32 -18.28 -0.19
C LEU A 11 35.55 -17.06 0.29
N ARG A 12 35.26 -16.93 1.59
CA ARG A 12 34.56 -15.77 2.15
C ARG A 12 35.42 -14.49 2.08
N LEU A 13 36.73 -14.62 2.30
CA LEU A 13 37.69 -13.52 2.14
C LEU A 13 37.85 -13.12 0.67
N ALA A 14 37.95 -14.08 -0.24
CA ALA A 14 38.14 -13.87 -1.67
C ALA A 14 36.87 -13.41 -2.39
N ALA A 15 35.68 -13.79 -1.90
CA ALA A 15 34.41 -13.33 -2.42
C ALA A 15 34.22 -11.81 -2.29
N GLY A 16 35.03 -11.15 -1.45
CA GLY A 16 34.92 -9.74 -1.16
C GLY A 16 33.55 -9.40 -0.57
N THR A 17 33.41 -8.18 -0.05
CA THR A 17 32.08 -7.63 0.15
C THR A 17 31.78 -6.88 -1.14
N ASP A 18 31.09 -7.50 -2.09
CA ASP A 18 30.64 -6.79 -3.30
C ASP A 18 29.82 -5.57 -2.85
N PRO A 19 30.23 -4.33 -3.15
CA PRO A 19 29.49 -3.16 -2.73
C PRO A 19 28.07 -3.22 -3.29
N ILE A 20 27.09 -2.88 -2.45
CA ILE A 20 25.68 -2.84 -2.88
C ILE A 20 25.58 -1.93 -4.12
N PRO A 21 25.05 -2.43 -5.26
CA PRO A 21 24.91 -1.62 -6.45
C PRO A 21 24.16 -0.32 -6.17
N GLY A 22 24.65 0.79 -6.71
CA GLY A 22 24.14 2.14 -6.37
C GLY A 22 22.63 2.30 -6.56
N HIS A 23 22.06 1.66 -7.59
CA HIS A 23 20.62 1.70 -7.88
C HIS A 23 19.78 1.01 -6.81
N VAL A 24 20.27 -0.06 -6.18
CA VAL A 24 19.57 -0.74 -5.07
C VAL A 24 19.48 0.19 -3.86
N SER A 25 20.61 0.84 -3.53
CA SER A 25 20.65 1.81 -2.44
C SER A 25 19.78 3.04 -2.71
N ALA A 26 19.72 3.52 -3.95
CA ALA A 26 18.85 4.61 -4.35
C ALA A 26 17.37 4.22 -4.19
N ALA A 27 16.96 3.08 -4.76
CA ALA A 27 15.59 2.57 -4.65
C ALA A 27 15.17 2.34 -3.18
N ALA A 28 16.09 1.84 -2.34
CA ALA A 28 15.82 1.68 -0.91
C ALA A 28 15.54 3.01 -0.21
N ARG A 29 16.29 4.08 -0.55
CA ARG A 29 16.04 5.42 -0.01
C ARG A 29 14.72 6.01 -0.51
N ASP A 30 14.41 5.81 -1.79
CA ASP A 30 13.15 6.27 -2.39
C ASP A 30 11.94 5.62 -1.70
N VAL A 31 11.97 4.29 -1.52
CA VAL A 31 10.92 3.56 -0.80
C VAL A 31 10.88 3.95 0.68
N TYR A 32 12.03 4.18 1.32
CA TYR A 32 12.06 4.70 2.69
C TYR A 32 11.42 6.08 2.80
N GLY A 33 11.56 6.93 1.79
CA GLY A 33 10.88 8.23 1.68
C GLY A 33 9.36 8.14 1.65
N LEU A 34 8.80 6.98 1.26
CA LEU A 34 7.36 6.75 1.26
C LEU A 34 6.78 6.45 2.66
N ARG A 35 7.60 6.30 3.69
CA ARG A 35 7.12 6.04 5.05
C ARG A 35 6.29 7.20 5.59
N VAL A 36 5.26 6.89 6.37
CA VAL A 36 4.56 7.87 7.21
C VAL A 36 5.06 7.72 8.65
N PRO A 37 5.80 8.71 9.20
CA PRO A 37 6.30 8.64 10.56
C PRO A 37 5.17 8.44 11.58
N GLY A 38 5.35 7.49 12.51
CA GLY A 38 4.38 7.20 13.57
C GLY A 38 3.10 6.52 13.12
N ALA A 39 2.96 6.16 11.84
CA ALA A 39 1.74 5.54 11.35
C ALA A 39 1.57 4.09 11.80
N VAL A 40 0.35 3.72 12.18
CA VAL A 40 -0.06 2.33 12.36
C VAL A 40 -0.37 1.72 11.00
N THR A 41 0.24 0.59 10.68
CA THR A 41 0.04 -0.07 9.37
C THR A 41 -1.13 -1.05 9.42
N ALA A 42 -2.16 -0.80 8.62
CA ALA A 42 -3.31 -1.67 8.43
C ALA A 42 -2.95 -2.91 7.61
N ALA A 43 -3.32 -4.07 8.15
CA ALA A 43 -3.09 -5.35 7.51
C ALA A 43 -4.27 -5.68 6.56
N PRO A 44 -4.01 -6.34 5.42
CA PRO A 44 -5.06 -6.90 4.59
C PRO A 44 -5.94 -7.84 5.42
N ALA A 45 -7.24 -7.75 5.21
CA ALA A 45 -8.21 -8.67 5.80
C ALA A 45 -9.10 -9.27 4.70
N GLU A 46 -9.71 -10.41 5.00
CA GLU A 46 -10.69 -10.99 4.10
C GLU A 46 -11.85 -10.02 3.90
N CYS A 47 -12.12 -9.71 2.63
CA CYS A 47 -13.34 -9.01 2.29
C CYS A 47 -14.46 -10.05 2.35
N PRO A 48 -15.52 -9.87 3.17
CA PRO A 48 -16.70 -10.71 3.05
C PRO A 48 -17.14 -10.56 1.61
N ALA A 49 -17.19 -11.68 0.88
CA ALA A 49 -17.65 -11.70 -0.49
C ALA A 49 -19.03 -11.03 -0.49
N ILE A 50 -19.09 -9.78 -0.97
CA ILE A 50 -20.34 -9.27 -1.52
C ILE A 50 -20.69 -10.35 -2.54
N ARG A 51 -21.86 -10.95 -2.41
CA ARG A 51 -22.39 -11.94 -3.36
C ARG A 51 -22.57 -11.26 -4.73
N ALA A 52 -21.48 -10.93 -5.41
CA ALA A 52 -21.42 -10.89 -6.84
C ALA A 52 -21.60 -12.36 -7.25
N GLY A 53 -22.70 -12.63 -7.94
CA GLY A 53 -23.20 -13.97 -8.17
C GLY A 53 -22.13 -14.94 -8.67
N SER A 54 -22.22 -16.17 -8.16
CA SER A 54 -22.19 -17.38 -8.99
C SER A 54 -21.80 -17.12 -10.46
N GLY A 55 -20.55 -17.38 -10.80
CA GLY A 55 -20.10 -17.65 -12.17
C GLY A 55 -20.46 -16.60 -13.21
N SER A 56 -19.57 -15.63 -13.43
CA SER A 56 -19.39 -15.07 -14.76
C SER A 56 -17.93 -14.69 -14.94
N ARG A 57 -17.34 -15.20 -16.02
CA ARG A 57 -16.13 -14.61 -16.60
C ARG A 57 -16.54 -13.23 -17.13
N GLY A 58 -16.45 -12.22 -16.28
CA GLY A 58 -16.64 -10.81 -16.61
C GLY A 58 -15.46 -10.04 -16.06
N ASP A 59 -14.53 -9.71 -16.94
CA ASP A 59 -13.35 -8.88 -16.74
C ASP A 59 -13.80 -7.42 -16.58
N ASP A 60 -14.18 -6.99 -15.38
CA ASP A 60 -14.73 -5.64 -15.15
C ASP A 60 -13.76 -4.69 -14.44
N GLY A 61 -12.47 -5.02 -14.40
CA GLY A 61 -11.39 -4.12 -13.94
C GLY A 61 -11.49 -3.57 -12.51
N SER A 62 -12.45 -4.05 -11.70
CA SER A 62 -12.71 -3.60 -10.33
C SER A 62 -12.11 -4.55 -9.30
N HIS A 63 -11.28 -4.01 -8.40
CA HIS A 63 -10.62 -4.73 -7.31
C HIS A 63 -11.10 -4.21 -5.95
N LEU A 64 -11.77 -5.06 -5.19
CA LEU A 64 -12.16 -4.75 -3.81
C LEU A 64 -11.11 -5.30 -2.83
N VAL A 65 -10.55 -4.43 -2.00
CA VAL A 65 -9.57 -4.78 -0.97
C VAL A 65 -9.93 -4.18 0.38
N ARG A 66 -9.75 -4.98 1.44
CA ARG A 66 -10.03 -4.57 2.82
C ARG A 66 -8.76 -4.53 3.65
N PHE A 67 -8.63 -3.51 4.50
CA PHE A 67 -7.58 -3.42 5.51
C PHE A 67 -8.14 -3.07 6.89
N VAL A 68 -7.47 -3.54 7.94
CA VAL A 68 -7.87 -3.26 9.32
C VAL A 68 -6.65 -2.88 10.17
N ALA A 69 -6.77 -1.78 10.93
CA ALA A 69 -5.89 -1.45 12.06
C ALA A 69 -6.45 -0.32 12.92
N ALA A 70 -6.01 -0.28 14.18
CA ALA A 70 -6.32 0.80 15.12
C ALA A 70 -7.83 1.12 15.22
N GLY A 71 -8.67 0.08 15.16
CA GLY A 71 -10.12 0.18 15.21
C GLY A 71 -10.78 0.70 13.92
N LEU A 72 -10.01 0.98 12.86
CA LEU A 72 -10.52 1.38 11.56
C LEU A 72 -10.45 0.22 10.55
N THR A 73 -11.49 0.13 9.73
CA THR A 73 -11.60 -0.71 8.54
C THR A 73 -11.59 0.20 7.32
N PHE A 74 -10.76 -0.15 6.34
CA PHE A 74 -10.68 0.50 5.04
C PHE A 74 -11.21 -0.48 4.01
N ASP A 75 -12.31 -0.13 3.36
CA ASP A 75 -12.81 -0.82 2.17
C ASP A 75 -12.48 0.05 0.96
N LEU A 76 -11.66 -0.48 0.05
CA LEU A 76 -11.25 0.23 -1.16
C LEU A 76 -11.72 -0.57 -2.37
N GLU A 77 -12.51 0.09 -3.20
CA GLU A 77 -12.82 -0.34 -4.55
C GLU A 77 -11.93 0.43 -5.52
N VAL A 78 -11.18 -0.30 -6.33
CA VAL A 78 -10.27 0.27 -7.32
C VAL A 78 -10.73 -0.12 -8.70
N THR A 79 -11.03 0.86 -9.55
CA THR A 79 -11.42 0.65 -10.94
C THR A 79 -10.28 1.09 -11.84
N VAL A 80 -9.94 0.26 -12.83
CA VAL A 80 -8.92 0.59 -13.85
C VAL A 80 -9.62 0.98 -15.15
N GLY A 81 -9.28 2.15 -15.70
CA GLY A 81 -9.84 2.65 -16.96
C GLY A 81 -8.90 3.64 -17.63
N ASP A 82 -8.79 3.60 -18.96
CA ASP A 82 -7.97 4.51 -19.78
C ASP A 82 -6.50 4.65 -19.30
N GLY A 83 -5.93 3.58 -18.73
CA GLY A 83 -4.55 3.57 -18.21
C GLY A 83 -4.37 4.32 -16.88
N LEU A 84 -5.45 4.73 -16.23
CA LEU A 84 -5.49 5.35 -14.91
C LEU A 84 -6.28 4.46 -13.94
N ILE A 85 -6.16 4.76 -12.65
CA ILE A 85 -6.96 4.10 -11.60
C ILE A 85 -7.78 5.14 -10.85
N ASP A 86 -9.02 4.77 -10.58
CA ASP A 86 -9.94 5.48 -9.69
C ASP A 86 -10.13 4.64 -8.42
N VAL A 87 -10.16 5.32 -7.28
CA VAL A 87 -10.29 4.70 -5.96
C VAL A 87 -11.50 5.29 -5.27
N ALA A 88 -12.51 4.46 -5.06
CA ALA A 88 -13.61 4.72 -4.14
C ALA A 88 -13.30 4.03 -2.82
N GLY A 89 -13.31 4.77 -1.72
CA GLY A 89 -12.96 4.24 -0.42
C GLY A 89 -13.98 4.56 0.66
N HIS A 90 -14.03 3.69 1.66
CA HIS A 90 -14.84 3.84 2.86
C HIS A 90 -13.99 3.50 4.09
N VAL A 91 -13.97 4.42 5.05
CA VAL A 91 -13.32 4.26 6.36
C VAL A 91 -14.38 4.13 7.44
N PHE A 92 -14.41 2.98 8.11
CA PHE A 92 -15.38 2.68 9.17
C PHE A 92 -14.71 2.24 10.47
N PRO A 93 -15.16 2.71 11.65
CA PRO A 93 -16.15 3.77 11.87
C PRO A 93 -15.64 5.13 11.36
N TYR A 94 -16.53 6.12 11.26
CA TYR A 94 -16.17 7.47 10.82
C TYR A 94 -15.00 8.00 11.66
N PRO A 95 -13.88 8.39 11.03
CA PRO A 95 -12.63 8.69 11.72
C PRO A 95 -12.63 10.01 12.51
N GLY A 96 -13.71 10.78 12.46
CA GLY A 96 -13.90 12.02 13.20
C GLY A 96 -13.80 13.27 12.34
N GLU A 97 -14.22 14.40 12.92
CA GLU A 97 -14.18 15.70 12.26
C GLU A 97 -12.73 16.12 11.96
N GLY A 98 -12.53 16.76 10.80
CA GLY A 98 -11.21 17.18 10.36
C GLY A 98 -10.30 16.04 9.86
N ALA A 99 -10.81 14.80 9.80
CA ALA A 99 -10.06 13.69 9.23
C ALA A 99 -9.86 13.84 7.71
N LEU A 100 -8.64 13.50 7.27
CA LEU A 100 -8.23 13.54 5.87
C LEU A 100 -7.73 12.16 5.45
N VAL A 101 -7.84 11.85 4.16
CA VAL A 101 -7.18 10.69 3.55
C VAL A 101 -6.20 11.15 2.48
N ASP A 102 -5.00 10.62 2.54
CA ASP A 102 -4.05 10.68 1.42
C ASP A 102 -4.14 9.38 0.64
N VAL A 103 -4.47 9.46 -0.64
CA VAL A 103 -4.41 8.35 -1.59
C VAL A 103 -3.11 8.45 -2.36
N ARG A 104 -2.23 7.46 -2.19
CA ARG A 104 -0.81 7.56 -2.52
C ARG A 104 -0.42 6.51 -3.55
N THR A 105 0.32 6.96 -4.55
CA THR A 105 1.18 6.15 -5.41
C THR A 105 2.65 6.49 -5.11
N PRO A 106 3.64 5.75 -5.63
CA PRO A 106 5.04 6.13 -5.48
C PRO A 106 5.39 7.53 -6.05
N HIS A 107 4.55 8.07 -6.93
CA HIS A 107 4.82 9.30 -7.68
C HIS A 107 3.82 10.44 -7.39
N LEU A 108 2.68 10.13 -6.76
CA LEU A 108 1.59 11.09 -6.54
C LEU A 108 0.92 10.84 -5.19
N THR A 109 0.51 11.91 -4.52
CA THR A 109 -0.37 11.83 -3.35
C THR A 109 -1.54 12.79 -3.55
N LEU A 110 -2.76 12.28 -3.42
CA LEU A 110 -3.99 13.07 -3.47
C LEU A 110 -4.65 13.08 -2.10
N THR A 111 -4.75 14.26 -1.49
CA THR A 111 -5.46 14.44 -0.21
C THR A 111 -6.94 14.69 -0.46
N ARG A 112 -7.82 14.01 0.27
CA ARG A 112 -9.28 14.18 0.23
C ARG A 112 -9.84 14.31 1.64
N ARG A 113 -10.92 15.07 1.75
CA ARG A 113 -11.76 15.07 2.95
C ARG A 113 -12.62 13.83 2.96
N ILE A 114 -12.78 13.24 4.14
CA ILE A 114 -13.65 12.10 4.36
C ILE A 114 -15.04 12.65 4.65
N ALA A 115 -16.04 12.22 3.87
CA ALA A 115 -17.44 12.58 4.15
C ALA A 115 -17.89 12.00 5.50
N HIS A 116 -18.93 12.57 6.12
CA HIS A 116 -19.42 12.15 7.45
C HIS A 116 -19.83 10.67 7.53
N ASN A 117 -20.12 10.05 6.39
CA ASN A 117 -20.40 8.63 6.26
C ASN A 117 -19.15 7.77 6.04
N GLY A 118 -17.94 8.33 6.16
CA GLY A 118 -16.67 7.60 5.99
C GLY A 118 -16.18 7.50 4.54
N HIS A 119 -16.92 7.99 3.55
CA HIS A 119 -16.57 7.81 2.13
C HIS A 119 -15.62 8.87 1.59
N PHE A 120 -14.83 8.48 0.59
CA PHE A 120 -13.98 9.37 -0.21
C PHE A 120 -13.79 8.81 -1.62
N ILE A 121 -13.40 9.70 -2.56
CA ILE A 121 -13.08 9.34 -3.94
C ILE A 121 -11.79 10.04 -4.37
N ALA A 122 -10.89 9.31 -5.01
CA ALA A 122 -9.71 9.83 -5.68
C ALA A 122 -9.63 9.25 -7.10
N THR A 123 -9.63 10.13 -8.10
CA THR A 123 -9.63 9.74 -9.52
C THR A 123 -8.34 10.13 -10.22
N GLY A 124 -8.05 9.46 -11.34
CA GLY A 124 -6.93 9.79 -12.23
C GLY A 124 -5.55 9.50 -11.64
N LEU A 125 -5.43 8.48 -10.80
CA LEU A 125 -4.15 8.08 -10.22
C LEU A 125 -3.35 7.23 -11.22
N PRO A 126 -2.01 7.32 -11.22
CA PRO A 126 -1.17 6.40 -11.97
C PRO A 126 -1.38 4.94 -11.54
N PRO A 127 -1.38 3.97 -12.47
CA PRO A 127 -1.51 2.56 -12.13
C PRO A 127 -0.27 2.03 -11.40
N GLY A 128 -0.41 0.88 -10.73
CA GLY A 128 0.68 0.22 -10.04
C GLY A 128 0.45 0.13 -8.53
N TRP A 129 1.34 0.72 -7.73
CA TRP A 129 1.28 0.61 -6.27
C TRP A 129 0.38 1.68 -5.65
N LEU A 130 -0.49 1.27 -4.74
CA LEU A 130 -1.44 2.12 -4.03
C LEU A 130 -1.33 1.93 -2.51
N SER A 131 -1.41 3.01 -1.75
CA SER A 131 -1.60 3.03 -0.29
C SER A 131 -2.52 4.17 0.10
N VAL A 132 -3.35 3.98 1.12
CA VAL A 132 -4.22 5.03 1.68
C VAL A 132 -3.77 5.32 3.11
N VAL A 133 -3.67 6.60 3.46
CA VAL A 133 -3.33 7.04 4.81
C VAL A 133 -4.47 7.89 5.36
N CYS A 134 -5.07 7.45 6.47
CA CYS A 134 -6.04 8.26 7.20
C CYS A 134 -5.33 9.06 8.30
N HIS A 135 -5.47 10.38 8.24
CA HIS A 135 -5.03 11.32 9.25
C HIS A 135 -6.21 11.72 10.12
N ARG A 136 -6.04 11.60 11.44
CA ARG A 136 -7.06 11.95 12.44
C ARG A 136 -6.46 12.95 13.42
N PRO A 137 -7.07 14.12 13.66
CA PRO A 137 -6.57 15.07 14.63
C PRO A 137 -6.37 14.43 16.01
N GLY A 138 -5.16 14.55 16.58
CA GLY A 138 -4.84 14.00 17.90
C GLY A 138 -4.49 12.51 17.95
N TYR A 139 -4.52 11.78 16.82
CA TYR A 139 -4.17 10.36 16.77
C TYR A 139 -3.03 10.08 15.78
N ALA A 140 -2.34 8.96 15.98
CA ALA A 140 -1.40 8.44 14.99
C ALA A 140 -2.13 8.18 13.64
N PRO A 141 -1.50 8.52 12.49
CA PRO A 141 -2.04 8.17 11.18
C PRO A 141 -2.19 6.66 11.03
N VAL A 142 -3.17 6.22 10.24
CA VAL A 142 -3.33 4.81 9.89
C VAL A 142 -3.09 4.65 8.40
N GLN A 143 -2.06 3.90 8.02
CA GLN A 143 -1.70 3.65 6.63
C GLN A 143 -2.06 2.23 6.22
N THR A 144 -2.67 2.03 5.05
CA THR A 144 -2.76 0.68 4.48
C THR A 144 -1.40 0.22 4.00
N ARG A 145 -1.18 -1.10 3.97
CA ARG A 145 -0.07 -1.65 3.20
C ARG A 145 -0.16 -1.21 1.74
N TRP A 146 1.01 -1.06 1.11
CA TRP A 146 1.11 -0.89 -0.32
C TRP A 146 0.59 -2.15 -1.02
N VAL A 147 -0.38 -2.00 -1.91
CA VAL A 147 -0.90 -3.07 -2.76
C VAL A 147 -0.68 -2.73 -4.22
N ARG A 148 -0.39 -3.76 -5.01
CA ARG A 148 -0.18 -3.60 -6.45
C ARG A 148 -1.48 -3.88 -7.17
N ILE A 149 -2.02 -2.84 -7.80
CA ILE A 149 -3.12 -2.90 -8.74
C ILE A 149 -2.52 -3.19 -10.11
N ARG A 150 -3.00 -4.25 -10.75
CA ARG A 150 -2.60 -4.58 -12.12
C ARG A 150 -3.75 -4.17 -13.04
N PRO A 151 -3.47 -3.53 -14.18
CA PRO A 151 -4.43 -3.44 -15.26
C PRO A 151 -4.82 -4.82 -15.77
#